data_AF-A0A1U7GLG2-F1
#
_entry.id   AF-A0A1U7GLG2-F1
#
_cell.length_a   1.000
_cell.length_b   1.000
_cell.length_c   1.000
_cell.angle_alpha   90.00
_cell.angle_beta   90.00
_cell.angle_gamma   90.00
#
_symmetry.space_group_name_H-M   'P 1'
#
loop_
_entity.id
_entity.type
_entity.pdbx_description
1 polymer ?
#
loop_
_entity_poly.entity_id
_entity_poly.type
_entity_poly.pdbx_seq_one_letter_code
_entity_poly.pdbx_strand_id
1 'polypeptide(L)'
;MSELHQSSEAHEQSHHVIAVKTYVMIYWVLMALLLATVLASDMPLGGAHLLVAMTIALIKAILIVLFFMHVYYSAPLTWVTAVGSFLWVGLLLGFLLSDYFTRGWLHILGK
;
A
#
# COMPACT_ATOMS: atom_id res chain seq x y z
N MET A 1 49.36 21.83 -12.53
CA MET A 1 49.08 21.04 -11.30
C MET A 1 47.93 21.60 -10.47
N SER A 2 47.40 22.79 -10.79
CA SER A 2 46.17 23.38 -10.23
C SER A 2 44.88 22.99 -10.96
N GLU A 3 44.96 22.68 -12.26
CA GLU A 3 43.81 22.28 -13.10
C GLU A 3 43.22 20.89 -12.77
N LEU A 4 43.99 20.02 -12.09
CA LEU A 4 43.55 18.66 -11.68
C LEU A 4 42.84 18.64 -10.32
N HIS A 5 42.89 19.72 -9.54
CA HIS A 5 42.11 19.86 -8.31
C HIS A 5 40.71 20.42 -8.56
N GLN A 6 40.51 21.15 -9.66
CA GLN A 6 39.23 21.77 -9.96
C GLN A 6 38.19 20.77 -10.49
N SER A 7 38.62 19.63 -11.05
CA SER A 7 37.73 18.55 -11.49
C SER A 7 37.24 17.65 -10.37
N SER A 8 37.86 17.66 -9.18
CA SER A 8 37.48 16.79 -8.06
C SER A 8 36.43 17.41 -7.12
N GLU A 9 36.26 18.75 -7.13
CA GLU A 9 35.27 19.43 -6.27
C GLU A 9 33.90 19.63 -6.94
N ALA A 10 33.78 19.44 -8.26
CA ALA A 10 32.52 19.57 -8.98
C ALA A 10 31.59 18.34 -8.88
N HIS A 11 31.99 17.31 -8.13
CA HIS A 11 31.23 16.06 -7.93
C HIS A 11 30.70 15.89 -6.49
N GLU A 12 30.46 16.96 -5.74
CA GLU A 12 29.47 16.91 -4.65
C GLU A 12 28.07 16.88 -5.26
N GLN A 13 27.70 15.69 -5.73
CA GLN A 13 26.33 15.31 -6.05
C GLN A 13 25.49 15.57 -4.80
N SER A 14 24.80 16.72 -4.79
CA SER A 14 23.73 17.03 -3.85
C SER A 14 22.66 15.95 -3.99
N HIS A 15 22.83 14.85 -3.25
CA HIS A 15 21.86 13.80 -3.09
C HIS A 15 20.58 14.48 -2.59
N HIS A 16 19.64 14.72 -3.49
CA HIS A 16 18.34 15.30 -3.16
C HIS A 16 17.51 14.19 -2.49
N VAL A 17 17.91 13.84 -1.27
CA VAL A 17 17.22 12.88 -0.42
C VAL A 17 15.86 13.50 -0.15
N ILE A 18 14.81 12.86 -0.66
CA ILE A 18 13.43 13.21 -0.38
C ILE A 18 13.29 13.42 1.13
N ALA A 19 12.73 14.57 1.52
CA ALA A 19 12.76 15.04 2.90
C ALA A 19 12.21 13.97 3.85
N VAL A 20 13.08 13.46 4.75
CA VAL A 20 12.75 12.51 5.83
C VAL A 20 11.51 12.96 6.62
N LYS A 21 11.32 14.28 6.69
CA LYS A 21 10.15 14.94 7.28
C LYS A 21 8.81 14.41 6.75
N THR A 22 8.70 14.14 5.44
CA THR A 22 7.47 13.61 4.84
C THR A 22 7.17 12.21 5.38
N TYR A 23 8.16 11.31 5.37
CA TYR A 23 7.99 9.95 5.91
C TYR A 23 7.60 9.93 7.38
N VAL A 24 8.22 10.79 8.19
CA VAL A 24 7.91 10.90 9.62
C VAL A 24 6.49 11.40 9.84
N MET A 25 6.02 12.39 9.06
CA MET A 25 4.65 12.88 9.16
C MET A 25 3.63 11.78 8.85
N ILE A 26 3.85 11.02 7.78
CA ILE A 26 2.94 9.96 7.35
C ILE A 26 2.98 8.78 8.32
N TYR A 27 4.15 8.47 8.88
CA TYR A 27 4.28 7.47 9.95
C TYR A 27 3.34 7.80 11.13
N TRP A 28 3.31 9.06 11.58
CA TRP A 28 2.39 9.46 12.65
C TRP A 28 0.92 9.34 12.26
N VAL A 29 0.57 9.67 11.02
CA VAL A 29 -0.79 9.46 10.50
C VAL A 29 -1.15 7.96 10.52
N LEU A 30 -0.23 7.09 10.10
CA LEU A 30 -0.44 5.64 10.16
C LEU A 30 -0.57 5.10 11.59
N MET A 31 0.17 5.66 12.54
CA MET A 31 0.03 5.33 13.97
C MET A 31 -1.34 5.76 14.51
N ALA A 32 -1.84 6.93 14.13
CA ALA A 32 -3.18 7.38 14.51
C ALA A 32 -4.27 6.45 13.92
N LEU A 33 -4.15 6.06 12.64
CA LEU A 33 -5.06 5.09 12.02
C LEU A 33 -5.00 3.72 12.70
N LEU A 34 -3.81 3.28 13.10
CA LEU A 34 -3.65 2.02 13.84
C LEU A 34 -4.38 2.07 15.19
N LEU A 35 -4.18 3.14 15.97
CA LEU A 35 -4.91 3.35 17.22
C LEU A 35 -6.41 3.37 16.97
N ALA A 36 -6.88 4.05 15.92
CA ALA A 36 -8.28 4.06 15.56
C ALA A 36 -8.83 2.65 15.27
N THR A 37 -8.08 1.79 14.58
CA THR A 37 -8.47 0.38 14.37
C THR A 37 -8.54 -0.41 15.68
N VAL A 38 -7.56 -0.24 16.57
CA VAL A 38 -7.54 -0.93 17.87
C VAL A 38 -8.74 -0.49 18.72
N LEU A 39 -9.00 0.81 18.81
CA LEU A 39 -10.14 1.35 19.57
C LEU A 39 -11.48 0.95 18.96
N ALA A 40 -11.58 0.93 17.62
CA ALA A 40 -12.77 0.42 16.92
C ALA A 40 -12.96 -1.09 17.16
N SER A 41 -11.88 -1.83 17.46
CA SER A 41 -11.96 -3.25 17.76
C SER A 41 -12.68 -3.54 19.09
N ASP A 42 -12.51 -2.65 20.07
CA ASP A 42 -13.09 -2.84 21.41
C ASP A 42 -14.51 -2.24 21.53
N MET A 43 -14.94 -1.45 20.53
CA MET A 43 -16.27 -0.85 20.52
C MET A 43 -17.35 -1.86 20.09
N PRO A 44 -18.54 -1.89 20.75
CA PRO A 44 -19.65 -2.77 20.40
C PRO A 44 -20.39 -2.26 19.17
N LEU A 45 -19.74 -2.29 18.01
CA LEU A 45 -20.27 -1.85 16.71
C LEU A 45 -21.15 -2.92 16.02
N GLY A 46 -21.38 -4.07 16.66
CA GLY A 46 -22.16 -5.18 16.10
C GLY A 46 -21.64 -5.60 14.72
N GLY A 47 -22.55 -5.81 13.76
CA GLY A 47 -22.21 -6.23 12.38
C GLY A 47 -21.45 -5.19 11.55
N ALA A 48 -21.44 -3.92 11.96
CA ALA A 48 -20.71 -2.86 11.24
C ALA A 48 -19.19 -2.89 11.48
N HIS A 49 -18.73 -3.68 12.45
CA HIS A 49 -17.32 -3.77 12.83
C HIS A 49 -16.42 -4.16 11.64
N LEU A 50 -16.82 -5.16 10.86
CA LEU A 50 -16.06 -5.61 9.70
C LEU A 50 -15.92 -4.49 8.65
N LEU A 51 -17.02 -3.77 8.37
CA LEU A 51 -17.02 -2.69 7.40
C LEU A 51 -16.07 -1.57 7.83
N VAL A 52 -16.17 -1.14 9.09
CA VAL A 52 -15.29 -0.09 9.66
C VAL A 52 -13.83 -0.52 9.62
N ALA A 53 -13.52 -1.74 10.06
CA ALA A 53 -12.15 -2.27 10.05
C ALA A 53 -11.58 -2.33 8.62
N MET A 54 -12.36 -2.79 7.64
CA MET A 54 -11.96 -2.85 6.23
C MET A 54 -11.75 -1.45 5.63
N THR A 55 -12.61 -0.48 5.93
CA THR A 55 -12.42 0.90 5.45
C THR A 55 -11.14 1.51 5.99
N ILE A 56 -10.85 1.36 7.29
CA ILE A 56 -9.61 1.88 7.88
C ILE A 56 -8.39 1.17 7.30
N ALA A 57 -8.46 -0.16 7.12
CA ALA A 57 -7.40 -0.95 6.51
C ALA A 57 -7.08 -0.51 5.07
N LEU A 58 -8.11 -0.22 4.27
CA LEU A 58 -7.95 0.28 2.88
C LEU A 58 -7.25 1.65 2.87
N ILE A 59 -7.68 2.59 3.70
CA ILE A 59 -7.06 3.92 3.79
C ILE A 59 -5.58 3.80 4.18
N LYS A 60 -5.29 2.95 5.18
CA LYS A 60 -3.91 2.67 5.62
C LYS A 60 -3.06 2.11 4.48
N ALA A 61 -3.58 1.14 3.72
CA ALA A 61 -2.87 0.54 2.60
C ALA A 61 -2.57 1.56 1.49
N ILE A 62 -3.54 2.42 1.14
CA ILE A 62 -3.36 3.48 0.14
C ILE A 62 -2.24 4.43 0.57
N LEU A 63 -2.23 4.90 1.83
CA LEU A 63 -1.15 5.78 2.33
C LEU A 63 0.23 5.12 2.22
N ILE A 64 0.34 3.84 2.55
CA ILE A 64 1.60 3.11 2.46
C ILE A 64 2.09 3.03 1.00
N VAL A 65 1.21 2.67 0.06
CA VAL A 65 1.57 2.53 -1.36
C VAL A 65 1.97 3.88 -1.96
N LEU A 66 1.21 4.95 -1.70
CA LEU A 66 1.48 6.25 -2.31
C LEU A 66 2.80 6.84 -1.82
N PHE A 67 3.07 6.75 -0.51
CA PHE A 67 4.20 7.44 0.09
C PHE A 67 5.39 6.52 0.40
N PHE A 68 5.22 5.45 1.17
CA PHE A 68 6.34 4.59 1.58
C PHE A 68 6.91 3.82 0.39
N MET A 69 6.07 3.34 -0.52
CA MET A 69 6.53 2.72 -1.77
C MET A 69 6.94 3.75 -2.84
N HIS A 70 6.94 5.04 -2.52
CA HIS A 70 7.34 6.14 -3.43
C HIS A 70 6.59 6.16 -4.77
N VAL A 71 5.44 5.50 -4.87
CA VAL A 71 4.69 5.37 -6.13
C VAL A 71 4.29 6.75 -6.64
N TYR A 72 3.91 7.68 -5.76
CA TYR A 72 3.55 9.05 -6.14
C TYR A 72 4.69 9.83 -6.84
N TYR A 73 5.95 9.60 -6.44
CA TYR A 73 7.12 10.28 -6.99
C TYR A 73 7.84 9.49 -8.10
N SER A 74 7.36 8.29 -8.40
CA SER A 74 7.99 7.40 -9.37
C SER A 74 7.60 7.73 -10.81
N ALA A 75 8.39 7.20 -11.75
CA ALA A 75 8.10 7.29 -13.17
C ALA A 75 6.71 6.73 -13.51
N PRO A 76 6.03 7.23 -14.56
CA PRO A 76 4.70 6.75 -14.96
C PRO A 76 4.65 5.25 -15.26
N LEU A 77 5.78 4.64 -15.65
CA LEU A 77 5.90 3.19 -15.83
C LEU A 77 5.66 2.40 -14.52
N THR A 78 6.14 2.92 -13.40
CA THR A 78 5.92 2.34 -12.06
C THR A 78 4.46 2.41 -11.66
N TRP A 79 3.74 3.48 -12.05
CA TRP A 79 2.30 3.60 -11.82
C TRP A 79 1.50 2.54 -12.59
N VAL A 80 1.80 2.36 -13.88
CA VAL A 80 1.10 1.38 -14.73
C VAL A 80 1.32 -0.04 -14.21
N THR A 81 2.55 -0.37 -13.81
CA THR A 81 2.87 -1.70 -13.25
C THR A 81 2.25 -1.91 -11.87
N ALA A 82 2.23 -0.90 -10.99
CA ALA A 82 1.58 -0.96 -9.69
C ALA A 82 0.06 -1.23 -9.84
N VAL A 83 -0.64 -0.43 -10.66
CA VAL A 83 -2.07 -0.63 -10.93
C VAL A 83 -2.30 -1.98 -11.61
N GLY A 84 -1.48 -2.35 -12.58
CA GLY A 84 -1.55 -3.63 -13.26
C GLY A 84 -1.43 -4.83 -12.30
N SER A 85 -0.51 -4.76 -11.33
CA SER A 85 -0.34 -5.82 -10.32
C SER A 85 -1.54 -5.93 -9.37
N PHE A 86 -2.12 -4.80 -8.94
CA PHE A 86 -3.34 -4.80 -8.13
C PHE A 86 -4.54 -5.36 -8.90
N LEU A 87 -4.69 -4.98 -10.18
CA LEU A 87 -5.73 -5.54 -11.04
C LEU A 87 -5.53 -7.05 -11.26
N TRP A 88 -4.29 -7.48 -11.45
CA TRP A 88 -3.95 -8.90 -11.62
C TRP A 88 -4.31 -9.72 -10.38
N VAL A 89 -3.91 -9.25 -9.19
CA VAL A 89 -4.28 -9.90 -7.91
C VAL A 89 -5.79 -9.89 -7.70
N GLY A 90 -6.46 -8.77 -8.00
CA GLY A 90 -7.92 -8.67 -7.91
C GLY A 90 -8.64 -9.67 -8.81
N LEU A 91 -8.15 -9.86 -10.04
CA LEU A 91 -8.69 -10.86 -10.97
C LEU A 91 -8.49 -12.28 -10.46
N LEU A 92 -7.29 -12.60 -9.97
CA LEU A 92 -7.00 -13.93 -9.40
C LEU A 92 -7.88 -14.22 -8.18
N LEU A 93 -8.04 -13.25 -7.26
CA LEU A 93 -8.92 -13.39 -6.10
C LEU A 93 -10.39 -13.53 -6.50
N GLY A 94 -10.84 -12.76 -7.50
CA GLY A 94 -12.20 -12.87 -8.02
C GLY A 94 -12.48 -14.24 -8.63
N PHE A 95 -11.56 -14.77 -9.44
CA PHE A 95 -11.67 -16.12 -9.99
C PHE A 95 -11.59 -17.20 -8.93
N LEU A 96 -10.70 -17.05 -7.95
CA LEU A 96 -10.60 -17.97 -6.82
C LEU A 96 -11.93 -18.04 -6.05
N LEU A 97 -12.49 -16.89 -5.66
CA LEU A 97 -13.77 -16.82 -4.96
C LEU A 97 -14.90 -17.42 -5.80
N SER A 98 -14.97 -17.08 -7.09
CA SER A 98 -15.98 -17.62 -8.01
C SER A 98 -15.93 -19.15 -8.11
N ASP A 99 -14.72 -19.72 -8.20
CA ASP A 99 -14.50 -21.16 -8.19
C ASP A 99 -14.97 -21.77 -6.86
N TYR A 100 -14.56 -21.21 -5.72
CA TYR A 100 -14.99 -21.67 -4.39
C TYR A 100 -16.51 -21.64 -4.21
N PHE A 101 -17.19 -20.55 -4.60
CA PHE A 101 -18.64 -20.45 -4.51
C PHE A 101 -19.37 -21.44 -5.43
N THR A 102 -18.81 -21.75 -6.60
CA THR A 102 -19.41 -22.66 -7.58
C THR A 102 -19.25 -24.13 -7.19
N ARG A 103 -18.25 -24.50 -6.38
CA ARG A 103 -18.02 -25.90 -5.94
C ARG A 103 -19.19 -26.51 -5.15
N GLY A 104 -19.98 -25.69 -4.46
CA GLY A 104 -21.17 -26.15 -3.75
C GLY A 104 -22.40 -26.39 -4.64
N TRP A 105 -22.35 -26.01 -5.92
CA TRP A 105 -23.47 -26.11 -6.85
C TRP A 105 -23.70 -27.54 -7.37
N LEU A 106 -22.63 -28.33 -7.51
CA LEU A 106 -22.73 -29.73 -7.91
C LEU A 106 -23.08 -30.60 -6.70
N HIS A 107 -24.38 -30.86 -6.52
CA HIS A 107 -24.88 -31.92 -5.64
C HIS A 107 -24.50 -33.29 -6.23
N ILE A 108 -23.26 -33.72 -6.03
CA ILE A 108 -22.84 -35.09 -6.31
C ILE A 108 -23.50 -36.01 -5.26
N LEU A 109 -24.59 -36.66 -5.68
CA LEU A 109 -25.33 -37.66 -4.90
C LEU A 109 -24.40 -38.84 -4.61
N GLY A 110 -23.86 -38.88 -3.39
CA GLY A 110 -22.82 -39.83 -2.99
C GLY A 110 -22.24 -39.60 -1.59
N LYS A 111 -22.69 -38.56 -0.88
CA LYS A 111 -22.84 -38.46 0.58
C LYS A 111 -23.79 -37.30 0.91
#